data_AF-A0A8J6SFB5-F1
#
_entry.id   AF-A0A8J6SFB5-F1
#
_cell.length_a   1.000
_cell.length_b   1.000
_cell.length_c   1.000
_cell.angle_alpha   90.00
_cell.angle_beta   90.00
_cell.angle_gamma   90.00
#
_symmetry.space_group_name_H-M   'P 1'
#
loop_
_entity.id
_entity.type
_entity.pdbx_description
1 polymer ?
#
loop_
_entity_poly.entity_id
_entity_poly.type
_entity_poly.pdbx_seq_one_letter_code
_entity_poly.pdbx_strand_id
1 'polypeptide(L)' 'MESIKVRQRVGQDGILYLEIPVGLREQDLEVMVIYQPVPSLTTIEPSLESLYGICADDPIILDEEGIAEALDDDLAGAFD' A
#
# COMPACT_ATOMS: atom_id res chain seq x y z
N MET A 1 -2.41 19.53 27.05
CA MET A 1 -2.63 19.33 25.60
C MET A 1 -2.68 17.83 25.36
N GLU A 2 -3.88 17.29 25.18
CA GLU A 2 -4.08 15.89 24.79
C GLU A 2 -4.19 15.84 23.27
N SER A 3 -3.45 14.95 22.61
CA SER A 3 -3.49 14.79 21.14
C SER A 3 -4.09 13.45 20.78
N ILE A 4 -5.20 13.45 20.03
CA ILE A 4 -5.88 12.23 19.57
C ILE A 4 -5.63 12.10 18.06
N LYS A 5 -5.05 10.96 17.63
CA LYS A 5 -4.88 10.64 16.21
C LYS A 5 -6.04 9.76 15.74
N VAL A 6 -6.92 10.31 14.90
CA VAL A 6 -8.03 9.57 14.28
C VAL A 6 -7.74 9.41 12.79
N ARG A 7 -7.77 8.16 12.30
CA ARG A 7 -7.66 7.85 10.86
C ARG A 7 -8.99 7.28 10.38
N GLN A 8 -9.77 8.09 9.69
CA GLN A 8 -11.07 7.69 9.15
C GLN A 8 -11.10 7.95 7.64
N ARG A 9 -11.76 7.06 6.90
CA ARG A 9 -12.04 7.27 5.47
C ARG A 9 -13.28 8.15 5.35
N VAL A 10 -13.16 9.25 4.61
CA VAL A 10 -14.29 10.12 4.26
C VAL A 10 -15.18 9.39 3.25
N GLY A 11 -16.49 9.41 3.50
CA GLY A 11 -17.50 8.78 2.64
C GLY A 11 -17.78 9.56 1.36
N GLN A 12 -18.76 9.11 0.59
CA GLN A 12 -19.20 9.80 -0.63
C GLN A 12 -19.85 11.16 -0.36
N ASP A 13 -20.23 11.42 0.89
CA ASP A 13 -20.79 12.67 1.40
C ASP A 13 -19.73 13.76 1.63
N GLY A 14 -18.44 13.39 1.70
CA GLY A 14 -17.35 14.33 1.90
C GLY A 14 -17.21 14.83 3.34
N ILE A 15 -17.90 14.22 4.31
CA ILE A 15 -17.95 14.69 5.71
C ILE A 15 -17.08 13.78 6.59
N LEU A 16 -16.22 14.39 7.42
CA LEU A 16 -15.44 13.72 8.45
C LEU A 16 -16.11 13.92 9.81
N TYR A 17 -16.55 12.84 10.45
CA TYR A 17 -17.20 12.87 11.76
C TYR A 17 -16.16 12.61 12.87
N LEU A 18 -15.90 13.60 13.71
CA LEU A 18 -14.95 13.49 14.83
C LEU A 18 -15.69 13.55 16.16
N GLU A 19 -15.73 12.43 16.88
CA GLU A 19 -16.24 12.38 18.26
C GLU A 19 -15.08 12.52 19.24
N ILE A 20 -15.04 13.63 19.98
CA ILE A 20 -14.00 13.89 20.98
C ILE A 20 -14.60 13.69 22.37
N PRO A 21 -14.31 12.57 23.07
CA PRO A 21 -14.75 12.38 24.44
C PRO A 21 -13.90 13.26 25.34
N VAL A 22 -14.43 14.41 25.75
CA VAL A 22 -13.67 15.38 26.55
C VAL A 22 -13.68 15.07 28.05
N GLY A 23 -14.62 14.26 28.55
CA GLY A 23 -14.69 13.87 29.98
C GLY A 23 -14.81 15.02 30.99
N LEU A 24 -14.86 16.27 30.50
CA LEU A 24 -14.83 17.50 31.27
C LEU A 24 -16.26 18.03 31.46
N ARG A 25 -16.51 18.61 32.63
CA ARG A 25 -17.78 19.27 32.98
C ARG A 25 -17.48 20.71 33.36
N GLU A 26 -18.30 21.63 32.85
CA GLU A 26 -18.27 23.06 33.19
C GLU A 26 -16.91 23.76 32.92
N GLN A 27 -16.29 23.46 31.78
CA GLN A 27 -15.10 24.18 31.31
C GLN A 27 -15.20 24.48 29.81
N ASP A 28 -14.75 25.67 29.43
CA ASP A 28 -14.60 26.07 28.04
C ASP A 28 -13.37 25.39 27.42
N LEU A 29 -13.56 24.82 26.23
CA LEU A 29 -12.54 24.08 25.51
C LEU A 29 -12.32 24.70 24.13
N GLU A 30 -11.08 25.11 23.88
CA GLU A 30 -10.65 25.54 22.55
C GLU A 30 -10.12 24.32 21.77
N VAL A 31 -10.73 24.03 20.63
CA VAL A 31 -10.37 22.90 19.77
C VAL A 31 -9.89 23.41 18.42
N MET A 32 -8.65 23.08 18.06
CA MET A 32 -8.07 23.38 16.76
C MET A 32 -7.91 22.08 15.96
N VAL A 33 -8.61 21.99 14.83
CA VAL A 33 -8.58 20.82 13.94
C VAL A 33 -7.73 21.15 12.71
N ILE A 34 -6.65 20.40 12.50
CA ILE A 34 -5.81 20.49 11.31
C ILE A 34 -6.03 19.20 10.51
N TYR A 35 -6.51 19.32 9.27
CA TYR A 35 -6.69 18.19 8.37
C TYR A 35 -5.71 18.30 7.20
N GLN A 36 -5.10 17.17 6.83
CA GLN A 36 -4.22 17.06 5.68
C GLN A 36 -4.65 15.84 4.86
N PRO A 37 -4.89 15.98 3.54
CA PRO A 37 -5.16 14.84 2.69
C PRO A 37 -3.93 13.92 2.66
N VAL A 38 -4.14 12.65 3.03
CA VAL A 38 -3.08 11.64 2.92
C VAL A 38 -3.25 10.98 1.55
N PRO A 39 -2.20 10.98 0.69
CA PRO A 39 -2.27 10.25 -0.56
C PRO A 39 -2.56 8.78 -0.24
N SER A 40 -3.57 8.21 -0.89
CA SER A 40 -3.70 6.76 -0.90
C SER A 40 -2.39 6.21 -1.43
N LEU A 41 -1.72 5.38 -0.64
CA LEU A 41 -0.68 4.49 -1.16
C LEU A 41 -1.42 3.54 -2.10
N THR A 42 -1.63 3.99 -3.34
CA THR A 42 -1.92 3.11 -4.44
C THR A 42 -0.69 2.26 -4.50
N THR A 43 -0.79 1.02 -4.03
CA THR A 43 0.15 -0.02 -4.42
C THR A 43 0.02 -0.04 -5.94
N ILE A 44 0.93 0.68 -6.61
CA ILE A 44 1.08 0.60 -8.05
C ILE A 44 1.65 -0.80 -8.21
N GLU A 45 0.78 -1.79 -8.29
CA GLU A 45 1.17 -3.05 -8.89
C GLU A 45 1.66 -2.66 -10.28
N PRO A 46 2.96 -2.81 -10.58
CA PRO A 46 3.48 -2.46 -11.89
C PRO A 46 2.61 -3.22 -12.89
N SER A 47 1.96 -2.49 -13.79
CA SER A 47 1.16 -3.13 -14.82
C SER A 47 2.10 -4.03 -15.63
N LEU A 48 1.64 -5.19 -16.11
CA LEU A 48 2.51 -6.09 -16.87
C LEU A 48 3.16 -5.39 -18.06
N GLU A 49 2.53 -4.33 -18.61
CA GLU A 49 3.13 -3.53 -19.67
C GLU A 49 4.41 -2.80 -19.26
N SER A 50 4.56 -2.45 -17.98
CA SER A 50 5.78 -1.82 -17.46
C SER A 50 6.97 -2.77 -17.38
N LEU A 51 6.74 -4.08 -17.52
CA LEU A 51 7.79 -5.10 -17.56
C LEU A 51 8.27 -5.41 -19.00
N TYR A 52 7.62 -4.87 -20.03
CA TYR A 52 8.10 -5.04 -21.40
C TYR A 52 9.50 -4.42 -21.55
N GLY A 53 10.47 -5.26 -21.94
CA GLY A 53 11.84 -4.82 -22.17
C GLY A 53 12.73 -4.78 -20.93
N ILE A 54 12.30 -5.31 -19.77
CA ILE A 54 13.17 -5.43 -18.59
C ILE A 54 14.44 -6.26 -18.86
N CYS A 55 14.35 -7.21 -19.80
CA CYS A 55 15.49 -8.01 -20.27
C CYS A 55 16.13 -7.46 -21.56
N ALA A 56 15.90 -6.19 -21.93
CA ALA A 56 16.50 -5.61 -23.13
C ALA A 56 18.00 -5.34 -22.96
N ASP A 57 18.41 -4.93 -21.75
CA ASP A 57 19.82 -4.66 -21.42
C ASP A 57 20.60 -5.92 -21.03
N ASP A 58 19.90 -6.97 -20.59
CA ASP A 58 20.47 -8.27 -20.21
C ASP A 58 19.66 -9.40 -20.86
N PRO A 59 19.92 -9.72 -22.14
CA PRO A 59 19.16 -10.72 -22.86
C PRO A 59 19.43 -12.11 -22.30
N ILE A 60 18.37 -12.91 -22.15
CA ILE A 60 18.48 -14.31 -21.76
C ILE A 60 19.21 -15.07 -22.87
N ILE A 61 20.43 -15.53 -22.59
CA ILE A 61 21.23 -16.34 -23.51
C ILE A 61 20.78 -17.80 -23.36
N LEU A 62 20.28 -18.37 -24.45
CA LEU A 62 19.99 -19.80 -24.54
C LEU A 62 21.29 -20.55 -24.85
N ASP A 63 21.65 -21.51 -24.02
CA ASP A 63 22.72 -22.47 -24.32
C ASP A 63 22.21 -23.58 -25.24
N GLU A 64 23.10 -24.48 -25.66
CA GLU A 64 22.77 -25.63 -26.51
C GLU A 64 22.20 -26.83 -25.71
N GLU A 65 22.17 -26.75 -24.37
CA GLU A 65 21.73 -27.83 -23.48
C GLU A 65 20.20 -27.87 -23.34
N GLY A 66 19.51 -26.78 -23.68
CA GLY A 66 18.05 -26.74 -23.75
C GLY A 66 17.39 -26.67 -22.37
N ILE A 67 16.19 -27.24 -22.23
CA ILE A 67 15.44 -27.20 -20.97
C ILE A 67 16.00 -28.27 -20.02
N ALA A 68 16.56 -27.84 -18.89
CA ALA A 68 17.06 -28.74 -17.87
C ALA A 68 15.90 -29.28 -17.01
N GLU A 69 15.46 -30.53 -17.28
CA GLU A 69 14.39 -31.21 -16.53
C GLU A 69 14.69 -31.30 -15.02
N ALA A 70 15.98 -31.32 -14.64
CA ALA A 70 16.38 -31.36 -13.24
C ALA A 70 15.98 -30.12 -12.41
N LEU A 71 15.73 -28.97 -13.05
CA LEU A 71 15.29 -27.75 -12.36
C LEU A 71 13.80 -27.73 -12.04
N ASP A 72 12.99 -28.52 -12.76
CA ASP A 72 11.55 -28.64 -12.50
C ASP A 72 11.29 -29.50 -11.25
N ASP A 73 12.13 -30.51 -11.00
CA ASP A 73 12.06 -31.37 -9.82
C ASP A 73 12.36 -30.58 -8.52
N ASP A 74 13.27 -29.61 -8.58
CA ASP A 74 13.63 -28.74 -7.44
C ASP A 74 12.58 -27.66 -7.14
N LEU A 75 11.66 -27.40 -8.07
CA LEU A 75 10.61 -26.37 -7.92
C LEU A 75 9.27 -26.94 -7.42
N ALA A 76 9.16 -28.27 -7.29
CA ALA A 76 7.99 -28.94 -6.74
C ALA A 76 7.75 -28.52 -5.27
N GLY A 77 6.74 -27.66 -5.05
CA GLY A 77 6.37 -27.12 -3.73
C GLY A 77 6.93 -25.74 -3.41
N ALA A 78 7.60 -25.06 -4.34
CA ALA A 78 8.15 -23.71 -4.12
C ALA A 78 7.07 -22.61 -4.00
N PHE A 79 5.82 -22.92 -4.36
CA PHE A 79 4.70 -21.97 -4.37
C PHE A 79 3.52 -22.41 -3.48
N ASP A 80 3.73 -23.40 -2.62
CA ASP A 80 2.73 -23.87 -1.62
C ASP A 80 2.92 -23.17 -0.27
#